data_AF-A0A7D6VNU8-F1
#
_entry.id   AF-A0A7D6VNU8-F1
#
_cell.length_a   1.000
_cell.length_b   1.000
_cell.length_c   1.000
_cell.angle_alpha   90.00
_cell.angle_beta   90.00
_cell.angle_gamma   90.00
#
_symmetry.space_group_name_H-M   'P 1'
#
loop_
_entity.id
_entity.type
_entity.pdbx_description
1 polymer ?
#
loop_
_entity_poly.entity_id
_entity_poly.type
_entity_poly.pdbx_seq_one_letter_code
_entity_poly.pdbx_strand_id
1 'polypeptide(L)'
;MYPRTPARRAALRASASLLALLACAASTAGTAAAQPDSRTWYVSGGAPSGGTGAADSPFESLARAETASGAGDTIVVQPSMAVLDGGIALKAGQKLVGAGDSVVGAANGVALPRITNTTGNHDGDAVRLAPGAEVRNLVVDGARRGGIYGRDAADVVIAGNVVTGTNRNCADGFIIGPFTLPPTIPIGVSADPLPNFITLNNGWAAIMTDFTTAAGNVAIDGNLVHNTACGDGIDVRAHGTSRVHADLTGNALRDINLGLAKLSVLAMGLQAGDSAQLDANLIGNSQIGIAPLETSPLNHLADSEGVFINALGRARLDVIMDRNEFRDGHGNFSANGLEYVTTSGTPDSRVTVTNSTFDTVRGDIIENYNLSADGARQSLTLDNVRAHRSSFPAGALNPIIPANLGSCLVATNFGRTGHTDLTVTNSSFGDCSADGVGLIAYTPTGSGPATAELVFDIRDTTIAGTAANGLNIINIGDTATLRGTVERTDISAAQGSLIRTRNSGGTNVAVEFGPGTLEGAAVPCLASTHPRIDMADSVIRSCP
;
A
#
# COMPACT_ATOMS: atom_id res chain seq x y z
N MET A 1 -66.01 -38.58 23.18
CA MET A 1 -65.88 -38.43 24.65
C MET A 1 -65.27 -37.06 24.89
N TYR A 2 -66.09 -36.01 24.99
CA TYR A 2 -66.67 -35.44 26.22
C TYR A 2 -65.60 -34.86 27.19
N PRO A 3 -65.86 -33.70 27.83
CA PRO A 3 -65.47 -32.36 27.34
C PRO A 3 -64.98 -31.45 28.49
N ARG A 4 -65.00 -30.12 28.26
CA ARG A 4 -65.23 -29.00 29.23
C ARG A 4 -64.06 -28.01 29.42
N THR A 5 -64.16 -26.89 28.71
CA THR A 5 -64.09 -25.52 29.27
C THR A 5 -65.07 -25.35 30.46
N PRO A 6 -65.03 -24.34 31.37
CA PRO A 6 -64.57 -22.94 31.17
C PRO A 6 -64.03 -22.17 32.42
N ALA A 7 -63.83 -20.86 32.21
CA ALA A 7 -64.20 -19.73 33.09
C ALA A 7 -63.29 -19.23 34.24
N ARG A 8 -62.69 -18.06 33.93
CA ARG A 8 -62.83 -16.76 34.63
C ARG A 8 -62.68 -16.73 36.16
N ARG A 9 -61.74 -15.88 36.62
CA ARG A 9 -62.04 -14.77 37.55
C ARG A 9 -61.12 -13.58 37.26
N ALA A 10 -61.75 -12.47 36.90
CA ALA A 10 -61.21 -11.13 36.90
C ALA A 10 -61.27 -10.53 38.31
N ALA A 11 -60.35 -9.60 38.61
CA ALA A 11 -60.34 -8.59 39.68
C ALA A 11 -58.89 -8.46 40.20
N LEU A 12 -58.30 -7.30 40.48
CA LEU A 12 -58.70 -5.89 40.45
C LEU A 12 -57.42 -5.14 40.87
N ARG A 13 -57.17 -3.95 40.26
CA ARG A 13 -56.40 -2.80 40.81
C ARG A 13 -54.89 -3.01 40.99
N ALA A 14 -54.04 -2.01 40.90
CA ALA A 14 -54.04 -0.65 40.38
C ALA A 14 -52.58 -0.17 40.60
N SER A 15 -52.10 0.74 39.76
CA SER A 15 -51.03 1.68 40.07
C SER A 15 -49.60 1.13 40.22
N ALA A 16 -48.85 1.14 39.11
CA ALA A 16 -47.47 1.61 39.09
C ALA A 16 -47.11 2.11 37.67
N SER A 17 -47.76 3.21 37.28
CA SER A 17 -47.25 4.11 36.26
C SER A 17 -46.03 4.86 36.80
N LEU A 18 -45.11 5.25 35.90
CA LEU A 18 -43.92 6.09 36.10
C LEU A 18 -42.68 5.41 36.71
N LEU A 19 -41.92 4.69 35.88
CA LEU A 19 -40.45 4.60 36.00
C LEU A 19 -39.80 4.36 34.62
N ALA A 20 -40.33 5.03 33.59
CA ALA A 20 -39.92 4.86 32.19
C ALA A 20 -39.59 6.19 31.47
N LEU A 21 -39.20 7.24 32.19
CA LEU A 21 -38.80 8.53 31.62
C LEU A 21 -37.83 9.27 32.54
N LEU A 22 -36.65 8.71 32.82
CA LEU A 22 -35.50 9.46 33.39
C LEU A 22 -34.19 8.66 33.36
N ALA A 23 -33.94 7.92 32.29
CA ALA A 23 -32.56 7.61 31.90
C ALA A 23 -32.17 8.63 30.82
N CYS A 24 -32.19 9.92 31.20
CA CYS A 24 -31.52 10.94 30.43
C CYS A 24 -30.09 10.46 30.24
N ALA A 25 -29.71 10.31 28.97
CA ALA A 25 -28.35 10.26 28.53
C ALA A 25 -27.58 11.36 29.26
N ALA A 26 -26.87 10.98 30.32
CA ALA A 26 -25.71 11.72 30.77
C ALA A 26 -24.65 11.48 29.70
N SER A 27 -24.82 12.14 28.55
CA SER A 27 -23.69 12.60 27.77
C SER A 27 -22.87 13.37 28.80
N THR A 28 -21.84 12.75 29.35
CA THR A 28 -20.76 13.50 29.97
C THR A 28 -20.20 14.34 28.84
N ALA A 29 -20.81 15.51 28.63
CA ALA A 29 -20.18 16.62 27.97
C ALA A 29 -18.92 16.84 28.80
N GLY A 30 -17.83 16.19 28.36
CA GLY A 30 -16.53 16.38 28.94
C GLY A 30 -16.34 17.87 28.95
N THR A 31 -16.25 18.45 30.14
CA THR A 31 -15.84 19.83 30.30
C THR A 31 -14.58 19.98 29.46
N ALA A 32 -14.67 20.73 28.35
CA ALA A 32 -13.50 21.09 27.57
C ALA A 32 -12.59 21.81 28.54
N ALA A 33 -11.61 21.09 29.08
CA ALA A 33 -10.58 21.67 29.93
C ALA A 33 -9.98 22.79 29.10
N ALA A 34 -9.98 24.01 29.64
CA ALA A 34 -9.33 25.14 29.01
C ALA A 34 -7.94 24.68 28.57
N GLN A 35 -7.64 24.78 27.27
CA GLN A 35 -6.31 24.44 26.79
C GLN A 35 -5.31 25.29 27.59
N PRO A 36 -4.33 24.68 28.26
CA PRO A 36 -3.29 25.46 28.93
C PRO A 36 -2.65 26.40 27.92
N ASP A 37 -2.25 27.59 28.36
CA ASP A 37 -1.54 28.55 27.51
C ASP A 37 -0.34 27.84 26.85
N SER A 38 -0.42 27.62 25.54
CA SER A 38 0.63 26.96 24.76
C SER A 38 1.90 27.81 24.81
N ARG A 39 3.02 27.19 25.20
CA ARG A 39 4.33 27.85 25.26
C ARG A 39 5.18 27.47 24.06
N THR A 40 6.09 28.37 23.69
CA THR A 40 7.11 28.11 22.67
C THR A 40 8.47 27.94 23.32
N TRP A 41 9.14 26.82 23.00
CA TRP A 41 10.48 26.48 23.45
C TRP A 41 11.42 26.44 22.25
N TYR A 42 12.65 26.92 22.41
CA TYR A 42 13.65 26.93 21.35
C TYR A 42 14.79 25.98 21.71
N VAL A 43 15.28 25.25 20.71
CA VAL A 43 16.40 24.31 20.83
C VAL A 43 17.36 24.48 19.65
N SER A 44 18.67 24.40 19.86
CA SER A 44 19.69 24.57 18.81
C SER A 44 20.92 23.70 19.07
N GLY A 45 21.43 23.01 18.05
CA GLY A 45 22.54 22.04 18.16
C GLY A 45 23.90 22.62 18.54
N GLY A 46 24.02 23.95 18.65
CA GLY A 46 25.25 24.64 19.10
C GLY A 46 25.03 25.59 20.27
N ALA A 47 23.88 25.54 20.92
CA ALA A 47 23.59 26.42 22.05
C ALA A 47 24.51 26.11 23.25
N PRO A 48 24.93 27.12 24.03
CA PRO A 48 25.60 26.90 25.30
C PRO A 48 24.73 26.11 26.27
N SER A 49 25.37 25.32 27.14
CA SER A 49 24.67 24.63 28.22
C SER A 49 23.98 25.62 29.17
N GLY A 50 22.83 25.21 29.73
CA GLY A 50 22.09 26.03 30.68
C GLY A 50 21.14 27.06 30.07
N GLY A 51 20.92 27.03 28.75
CA GLY A 51 19.89 27.85 28.10
C GLY A 51 18.50 27.67 28.74
N THR A 52 17.68 28.72 28.70
CA THR A 52 16.35 28.72 29.33
C THR A 52 15.24 28.20 28.42
N GLY A 53 15.54 27.96 27.14
CA GLY A 53 14.57 27.58 26.12
C GLY A 53 13.89 28.78 25.47
N ALA A 54 14.31 30.01 25.79
CA ALA A 54 13.92 31.23 25.07
C ALA A 54 14.64 31.33 23.71
N ALA A 55 14.14 32.17 22.80
CA ALA A 55 14.70 32.29 21.45
C ALA A 55 16.18 32.75 21.42
N ASP A 56 16.57 33.61 22.35
CA ASP A 56 17.92 34.15 22.54
C ASP A 56 18.78 33.31 23.50
N SER A 57 18.17 32.33 24.18
CA SER A 57 18.81 31.39 25.09
C SER A 57 18.22 29.98 24.91
N PRO A 58 18.36 29.39 23.71
CA PRO A 58 17.73 28.11 23.38
C PRO A 58 18.34 26.99 24.23
N PHE A 59 17.58 25.91 24.40
CA PHE A 59 18.13 24.67 24.94
C PHE A 59 19.18 24.08 23.98
N GLU A 60 20.19 23.44 24.55
CA GLU A 60 21.28 22.77 23.84
C GLU A 60 20.95 21.33 23.44
N SER A 61 19.81 20.79 23.90
CA SER A 61 19.43 19.39 23.64
C SER A 61 17.93 19.19 23.55
N LEU A 62 17.54 18.19 22.76
CA LEU A 62 16.14 17.76 22.63
C LEU A 62 15.59 17.22 23.95
N ALA A 63 16.40 16.49 24.73
CA ALA A 63 15.98 15.96 26.04
C ALA A 63 15.55 17.06 27.03
N ARG A 64 16.23 18.22 27.02
CA ARG A 64 15.82 19.37 27.84
C ARG A 64 14.52 19.99 27.34
N ALA A 65 14.36 20.14 26.03
CA ALA A 65 13.12 20.63 25.44
C ALA A 65 11.94 19.68 25.72
N GLU A 66 12.15 18.36 25.60
CA GLU A 66 11.18 17.33 25.96
C GLU A 66 10.77 17.43 27.44
N THR A 67 11.74 17.59 28.34
CA THR A 67 11.46 17.68 29.78
C THR A 67 10.70 18.96 30.15
N ALA A 68 11.07 20.10 29.55
CA ALA A 68 10.50 21.40 29.90
C ALA A 68 9.10 21.65 29.32
N SER A 69 8.80 21.04 28.17
CA SER A 69 7.57 21.30 27.42
C SER A 69 6.37 20.48 27.90
N GLY A 70 5.17 21.06 27.77
CA GLY A 70 3.89 20.42 28.04
C GLY A 70 3.16 19.94 26.78
N ALA A 71 2.00 19.31 26.98
CA ALA A 71 1.05 19.02 25.90
C ALA A 71 0.56 20.33 25.26
N GLY A 72 0.41 20.36 23.94
CA GLY A 72 0.01 21.55 23.19
C GLY A 72 1.09 22.62 22.97
N ASP A 73 2.27 22.48 23.58
CA ASP A 73 3.38 23.41 23.38
C ASP A 73 3.96 23.32 21.96
N THR A 74 4.76 24.32 21.57
CA THR A 74 5.58 24.29 20.36
C THR A 74 7.05 24.24 20.72
N ILE A 75 7.79 23.30 20.14
CA ILE A 75 9.25 23.23 20.19
C ILE A 75 9.77 23.65 18.82
N VAL A 76 10.57 24.72 18.80
CA VAL A 76 11.21 25.28 17.61
C VAL A 76 12.67 24.85 17.56
N VAL A 77 13.03 24.06 16.54
CA VAL A 77 14.43 23.72 16.26
C VAL A 77 15.02 24.84 15.41
N GLN A 78 16.04 25.53 15.94
CA GLN A 78 16.70 26.61 15.22
C GLN A 78 17.72 26.06 14.19
N PRO A 79 17.90 26.75 13.04
CA PRO A 79 18.97 26.44 12.11
C PRO A 79 20.34 26.45 12.79
N SER A 80 21.11 25.38 12.59
CA SER A 80 22.47 25.24 13.09
C SER A 80 23.31 24.40 12.14
N MET A 81 24.64 24.57 12.21
CA MET A 81 25.59 23.64 11.58
C MET A 81 25.77 22.36 12.39
N ALA A 82 25.47 22.42 13.69
CA ALA A 82 25.54 21.27 14.59
C ALA A 82 24.17 20.59 14.69
N VAL A 83 24.18 19.26 14.73
CA VAL A 83 22.96 18.42 14.77
C VAL A 83 22.57 18.15 16.21
N LEU A 84 21.28 18.23 16.51
CA LEU A 84 20.74 17.79 17.80
C LEU A 84 20.55 16.26 17.80
N ASP A 85 21.23 15.56 18.71
CA ASP A 85 21.13 14.11 18.85
C ASP A 85 20.33 13.70 20.10
N GLY A 86 19.85 12.46 20.11
CA GLY A 86 19.17 11.81 21.23
C GLY A 86 17.68 11.53 21.01
N GLY A 87 17.11 12.00 19.90
CA GLY A 87 15.67 11.89 19.61
C GLY A 87 14.78 12.71 20.55
N ILE A 88 13.47 12.68 20.27
CA ILE A 88 12.44 13.33 21.09
C ILE A 88 11.10 12.59 21.02
N ALA A 89 10.38 12.52 22.14
CA ALA A 89 8.99 12.11 22.24
C ALA A 89 8.07 13.31 22.47
N LEU A 90 7.12 13.49 21.56
CA LEU A 90 6.13 14.53 21.63
C LEU A 90 5.00 14.17 22.59
N LYS A 91 4.37 15.21 23.15
CA LYS A 91 3.15 15.10 23.96
C LYS A 91 1.94 15.40 23.11
N ALA A 92 0.75 15.07 23.61
CA ALA A 92 -0.49 15.29 22.86
C ALA A 92 -0.63 16.76 22.41
N GLY A 93 -0.99 16.97 21.14
CA GLY A 93 -1.15 18.30 20.54
C GLY A 93 0.14 19.10 20.36
N GLN A 94 1.31 18.54 20.69
CA GLN A 94 2.57 19.26 20.66
C GLN A 94 3.10 19.41 19.22
N LYS A 95 3.75 20.54 18.95
CA LYS A 95 4.37 20.83 17.66
C LYS A 95 5.88 20.79 17.76
N LEU A 96 6.55 20.16 16.80
CA LEU A 96 7.99 20.23 16.58
C LEU A 96 8.25 20.83 15.20
N VAL A 97 8.78 22.06 15.19
CA VAL A 97 8.87 22.87 13.97
C VAL A 97 10.30 23.33 13.76
N GLY A 98 10.86 23.09 12.58
CA GLY A 98 12.11 23.70 12.18
C GLY A 98 11.91 25.17 11.79
N ALA A 99 12.68 26.07 12.40
CA ALA A 99 12.70 27.48 12.02
C ALA A 99 13.49 27.72 10.74
N GLY A 100 13.26 28.88 10.13
CA GLY A 100 13.92 29.32 8.90
C GLY A 100 13.14 28.95 7.64
N ASP A 101 13.84 29.00 6.51
CA ASP A 101 13.28 28.65 5.19
C ASP A 101 12.96 27.16 5.08
N SER A 102 12.32 26.76 3.99
CA SER A 102 12.01 25.36 3.73
C SER A 102 13.28 24.50 3.66
N VAL A 103 13.28 23.38 4.37
CA VAL A 103 14.36 22.39 4.30
C VAL A 103 14.33 21.58 3.00
N VAL A 104 13.16 21.42 2.38
CA VAL A 104 13.02 20.71 1.11
C VAL A 104 13.57 21.59 -0.01
N GLY A 105 14.57 21.08 -0.74
CA GLY A 105 15.27 21.84 -1.78
C GLY A 105 16.30 22.85 -1.25
N ALA A 106 16.58 22.85 0.07
CA ALA A 106 17.63 23.67 0.63
C ALA A 106 19.01 23.32 0.03
N ALA A 107 19.86 24.33 -0.14
CA ALA A 107 21.21 24.14 -0.66
C ALA A 107 22.08 23.35 0.33
N ASN A 108 23.03 22.58 -0.20
CA ASN A 108 24.00 21.88 0.63
C ASN A 108 24.88 22.84 1.45
N GLY A 109 25.22 22.46 2.68
CA GLY A 109 26.16 23.20 3.53
C GLY A 109 25.58 24.41 4.26
N VAL A 110 24.27 24.68 4.15
CA VAL A 110 23.61 25.73 4.93
C VAL A 110 23.18 25.22 6.31
N ALA A 111 23.11 26.13 7.29
CA ALA A 111 22.57 25.83 8.61
C ALA A 111 21.07 25.51 8.48
N LEU A 112 20.65 24.37 9.04
CA LEU A 112 19.28 23.87 8.95
C LEU A 112 18.82 23.34 10.32
N PRO A 113 17.51 23.24 10.58
CA PRO A 113 16.97 22.65 11.79
C PRO A 113 17.13 21.13 11.77
N ARG A 114 18.36 20.66 12.05
CA ARG A 114 18.76 19.25 11.94
C ARG A 114 18.62 18.51 13.26
N ILE A 115 17.97 17.34 13.22
CA ILE A 115 17.90 16.40 14.34
C ILE A 115 18.34 15.00 13.90
N THR A 116 18.79 14.20 14.86
CA THR A 116 19.12 12.78 14.69
C THR A 116 18.84 12.01 15.97
N ASN A 117 18.93 10.69 15.89
CA ASN A 117 19.01 9.84 17.06
C ASN A 117 19.97 8.69 16.79
N THR A 118 21.22 8.83 17.22
CA THR A 118 22.24 7.79 17.13
C THR A 118 22.22 6.84 18.33
N THR A 119 21.38 7.13 19.33
CA THR A 119 21.36 6.46 20.63
C THR A 119 20.28 5.37 20.71
N GLY A 120 20.05 4.80 21.89
CA GLY A 120 18.92 3.90 22.17
C GLY A 120 17.65 4.59 22.68
N ASN A 121 17.70 5.91 22.93
CA ASN A 121 16.53 6.64 23.42
C ASN A 121 15.38 6.50 22.42
N HIS A 122 14.16 6.34 22.92
CA HIS A 122 12.97 6.15 22.08
C HIS A 122 13.16 5.05 21.01
N ASP A 123 13.83 3.94 21.38
CA ASP A 123 14.23 2.82 20.51
C ASP A 123 15.06 3.20 19.28
N GLY A 124 15.66 4.40 19.26
CA GLY A 124 16.44 4.91 18.15
C GLY A 124 15.66 5.72 17.11
N ASP A 125 14.38 6.05 17.37
CA ASP A 125 13.60 6.93 16.50
C ASP A 125 13.95 8.40 16.77
N ALA A 126 14.10 9.22 15.73
CA ALA A 126 14.41 10.64 15.93
C ALA A 126 13.21 11.43 16.49
N VAL A 127 11.98 11.09 16.08
CA VAL A 127 10.75 11.66 16.63
C VAL A 127 9.72 10.58 16.94
N ARG A 128 9.17 10.59 18.16
CA ARG A 128 7.96 9.84 18.53
C ARG A 128 6.76 10.76 18.58
N LEU A 129 5.74 10.42 17.81
CA LEU A 129 4.48 11.15 17.75
C LEU A 129 3.58 10.77 18.93
N ALA A 130 2.74 11.73 19.31
CA ALA A 130 1.58 11.55 20.17
C ALA A 130 0.33 12.04 19.43
N PRO A 131 -0.88 11.72 19.91
CA PRO A 131 -2.11 12.19 19.28
C PRO A 131 -2.14 13.71 19.12
N GLY A 132 -2.59 14.21 17.97
CA GLY A 132 -2.65 15.64 17.66
C GLY A 132 -1.30 16.32 17.40
N ALA A 133 -0.19 15.56 17.38
CA ALA A 133 1.15 16.13 17.21
C ALA A 133 1.42 16.60 15.77
N GLU A 134 2.29 17.60 15.65
CA GLU A 134 2.71 18.16 14.36
C GLU A 134 4.24 18.15 14.26
N VAL A 135 4.79 17.65 13.15
CA VAL A 135 6.22 17.65 12.84
C VAL A 135 6.45 18.29 11.48
N ARG A 136 7.15 19.43 11.46
CA ARG A 136 7.33 20.20 10.23
C ARG A 136 8.70 20.80 10.04
N ASN A 137 9.09 20.90 8.76
CA ASN A 137 10.26 21.65 8.30
C ASN A 137 11.58 21.22 8.98
N LEU A 138 11.74 19.93 9.28
CA LEU A 138 12.96 19.39 9.88
C LEU A 138 13.81 18.66 8.86
N VAL A 139 15.12 18.66 9.09
CA VAL A 139 15.98 17.63 8.52
C VAL A 139 16.22 16.57 9.59
N VAL A 140 15.77 15.35 9.32
CA VAL A 140 16.02 14.16 10.13
C VAL A 140 17.05 13.31 9.42
N ASP A 141 18.24 13.19 9.99
CA ASP A 141 19.37 12.56 9.31
C ASP A 141 20.01 11.47 10.18
N GLY A 142 20.11 10.25 9.66
CA GLY A 142 20.90 9.20 10.31
C GLY A 142 20.24 8.64 11.57
N ALA A 143 18.92 8.60 11.67
CA ALA A 143 18.27 7.95 12.80
C ALA A 143 18.68 6.47 12.90
N ARG A 144 18.87 5.96 14.12
CA ARG A 144 19.25 4.56 14.34
C ARG A 144 18.16 3.62 13.85
N ARG A 145 16.89 3.96 14.05
CA ARG A 145 15.70 3.22 13.57
C ARG A 145 14.82 4.10 12.67
N GLY A 146 13.68 4.61 13.13
CA GLY A 146 12.80 5.47 12.32
C GLY A 146 13.22 6.94 12.35
N GLY A 147 12.91 7.68 11.29
CA GLY A 147 12.98 9.14 11.34
C GLY A 147 11.86 9.70 12.21
N ILE A 148 10.61 9.43 11.80
CA ILE A 148 9.40 9.87 12.50
C ILE A 148 8.49 8.66 12.68
N TYR A 149 8.10 8.37 13.92
CA TYR A 149 7.26 7.22 14.24
C TYR A 149 6.09 7.57 15.14
N GLY A 150 4.89 7.08 14.80
CA GLY A 150 3.70 7.13 15.65
C GLY A 150 3.12 5.76 15.96
N ARG A 151 2.68 5.55 17.20
CA ARG A 151 1.89 4.37 17.61
C ARG A 151 0.60 4.84 18.26
N ASP A 152 -0.54 4.48 17.66
CA ASP A 152 -1.88 4.99 17.99
C ASP A 152 -1.92 6.53 18.09
N ALA A 153 -1.05 7.20 17.31
CA ALA A 153 -0.94 8.65 17.26
C ALA A 153 -1.87 9.18 16.16
N ALA A 154 -3.15 9.35 16.50
CA ALA A 154 -4.16 9.89 15.60
C ALA A 154 -4.12 11.42 15.54
N ASP A 155 -4.70 11.97 14.47
CA ASP A 155 -4.82 13.40 14.17
C ASP A 155 -3.46 14.12 14.08
N VAL A 156 -2.47 13.44 13.50
CA VAL A 156 -1.10 13.96 13.36
C VAL A 156 -0.84 14.55 11.98
N VAL A 157 0.11 15.50 11.95
CA VAL A 157 0.58 16.15 10.72
C VAL A 157 2.11 16.02 10.61
N ILE A 158 2.59 15.47 9.50
CA ILE A 158 4.02 15.30 9.20
C ILE A 158 4.27 15.98 7.86
N ALA A 159 4.85 17.19 7.85
CA ALA A 159 4.91 17.96 6.61
C ALA A 159 6.23 18.70 6.33
N GLY A 160 6.65 18.67 5.06
CA GLY A 160 7.78 19.46 4.56
C GLY A 160 9.12 19.07 5.20
N ASN A 161 9.30 17.82 5.60
CA ASN A 161 10.54 17.34 6.22
C ASN A 161 11.46 16.73 5.16
N VAL A 162 12.77 16.77 5.42
CA VAL A 162 13.77 15.93 4.74
C VAL A 162 14.16 14.80 5.69
N VAL A 163 13.92 13.55 5.31
CA VAL A 163 14.24 12.38 6.14
C VAL A 163 15.20 11.48 5.38
N THR A 164 16.39 11.24 5.93
CA THR A 164 17.48 10.55 5.23
C THR A 164 18.30 9.64 6.13
N GLY A 165 18.93 8.62 5.55
CA GLY A 165 19.88 7.75 6.24
C GLY A 165 19.28 6.99 7.42
N THR A 166 17.97 6.73 7.41
CA THR A 166 17.24 6.08 8.49
C THR A 166 17.46 4.57 8.52
N ASN A 167 17.08 3.97 9.64
CA ASN A 167 17.16 2.55 9.96
C ASN A 167 18.56 1.96 9.89
N ARG A 168 19.56 2.70 10.40
CA ARG A 168 20.96 2.25 10.40
C ARG A 168 21.21 0.95 11.17
N ASN A 169 20.29 0.54 12.06
CA ASN A 169 20.36 -0.76 12.74
C ASN A 169 19.63 -1.90 12.01
N CYS A 170 19.04 -1.64 10.84
CA CYS A 170 18.28 -2.63 10.07
C CYS A 170 17.13 -3.29 10.86
N ALA A 171 16.42 -2.53 11.71
CA ALA A 171 15.24 -3.09 12.38
C ALA A 171 14.17 -3.54 11.37
N ASP A 172 13.43 -4.61 11.69
CA ASP A 172 12.29 -5.06 10.89
C ASP A 172 11.12 -4.08 11.03
N GLY A 173 10.51 -3.73 9.90
CA GLY A 173 9.35 -2.83 9.82
C GLY A 173 8.12 -3.57 9.32
N PHE A 174 7.88 -3.47 8.02
CA PHE A 174 6.77 -4.09 7.32
C PHE A 174 6.97 -5.61 7.17
N ILE A 175 5.90 -6.38 7.38
CA ILE A 175 5.91 -7.85 7.19
C ILE A 175 4.83 -8.21 6.17
N ILE A 176 5.24 -8.98 5.16
CA ILE A 176 4.36 -9.46 4.10
C ILE A 176 4.16 -10.97 4.26
N GLY A 177 2.91 -11.41 4.29
CA GLY A 177 2.55 -12.82 4.34
C GLY A 177 2.08 -13.33 5.72
N PRO A 178 2.03 -14.65 5.92
CA PRO A 178 2.57 -15.68 5.04
C PRO A 178 1.69 -15.96 3.80
N PHE A 179 2.29 -16.32 2.65
CA PHE A 179 1.57 -16.72 1.43
C PHE A 179 2.27 -17.85 0.65
N THR A 180 1.67 -18.28 -0.46
CA THR A 180 2.28 -19.20 -1.42
C THR A 180 1.80 -18.91 -2.85
N LEU A 181 2.65 -19.25 -3.83
CA LEU A 181 2.27 -19.26 -5.25
C LEU A 181 2.33 -20.71 -5.74
N PRO A 182 1.26 -21.27 -6.33
CA PRO A 182 1.25 -22.64 -6.82
C PRO A 182 2.30 -22.86 -7.93
N PRO A 183 3.24 -23.81 -7.78
CA PRO A 183 4.26 -24.10 -8.78
C PRO A 183 3.67 -24.76 -10.05
N THR A 184 2.37 -25.09 -10.03
CA THR A 184 1.68 -25.74 -11.13
C THR A 184 1.03 -24.76 -12.11
N ILE A 185 1.07 -23.45 -11.85
CA ILE A 185 0.57 -22.42 -12.77
C ILE A 185 1.22 -22.54 -14.17
N PRO A 186 2.56 -22.67 -14.31
CA PRO A 186 3.19 -22.72 -15.64
C PRO A 186 2.74 -23.92 -16.49
N ILE A 187 2.42 -25.04 -15.85
CA ILE A 187 1.93 -26.26 -16.52
C ILE A 187 0.39 -26.31 -16.63
N GLY A 188 -0.31 -25.33 -16.06
CA GLY A 188 -1.76 -25.23 -16.15
C GLY A 188 -2.52 -26.32 -15.40
N VAL A 189 -1.98 -26.83 -14.28
CA VAL A 189 -2.63 -27.91 -13.52
C VAL A 189 -3.07 -27.39 -12.16
N SER A 190 -4.30 -27.68 -11.76
CA SER A 190 -4.76 -27.43 -10.39
C SER A 190 -4.13 -28.46 -9.44
N ALA A 191 -3.69 -28.01 -8.27
CA ALA A 191 -3.13 -28.86 -7.22
C ALA A 191 -3.73 -28.51 -5.87
N ASP A 192 -3.46 -29.36 -4.87
CA ASP A 192 -3.93 -29.12 -3.51
C ASP A 192 -3.32 -27.82 -2.97
N PRO A 193 -4.04 -27.08 -2.10
CA PRO A 193 -3.48 -25.91 -1.44
C PRO A 193 -2.17 -26.25 -0.75
N LEU A 194 -1.11 -25.52 -1.08
CA LEU A 194 0.17 -25.63 -0.38
C LEU A 194 0.10 -24.84 0.93
N PRO A 195 0.85 -25.23 1.97
CA PRO A 195 0.97 -24.42 3.17
C PRO A 195 1.56 -23.05 2.83
N ASN A 196 1.12 -21.99 3.50
CA ASN A 196 1.74 -20.68 3.38
C ASN A 196 3.12 -20.71 4.07
N PHE A 197 4.19 -20.49 3.31
CA PHE A 197 5.57 -20.55 3.83
C PHE A 197 6.44 -19.36 3.41
N ILE A 198 5.95 -18.47 2.55
CA ILE A 198 6.67 -17.27 2.14
C ILE A 198 6.29 -16.14 3.07
N THR A 199 7.28 -15.60 3.78
CA THR A 199 7.17 -14.35 4.55
C THR A 199 8.31 -13.47 4.13
N LEU A 200 8.01 -12.23 3.73
CA LEU A 200 9.01 -11.22 3.41
C LEU A 200 9.05 -10.20 4.55
N ASN A 201 10.26 -9.78 4.91
CA ASN A 201 10.49 -8.77 5.92
C ASN A 201 11.20 -7.58 5.30
N ASN A 202 10.69 -6.40 5.64
CA ASN A 202 11.21 -5.14 5.16
C ASN A 202 11.85 -4.40 6.33
N GLY A 203 12.62 -3.36 6.00
CA GLY A 203 13.19 -2.51 7.03
C GLY A 203 12.18 -1.51 7.58
N TRP A 204 12.41 -1.06 8.81
CA TRP A 204 11.66 0.04 9.42
C TRP A 204 11.65 1.28 8.53
N ALA A 205 10.47 1.84 8.28
CA ALA A 205 10.32 2.98 7.40
C ALA A 205 10.88 4.28 8.00
N ALA A 206 11.30 5.19 7.12
CA ALA A 206 11.76 6.52 7.50
C ALA A 206 10.65 7.33 8.21
N ILE A 207 9.41 7.22 7.73
CA ILE A 207 8.21 7.74 8.37
C ILE A 207 7.23 6.58 8.54
N MET A 208 6.76 6.30 9.76
CA MET A 208 5.85 5.18 10.01
C MET A 208 4.77 5.54 11.03
N THR A 209 3.53 5.17 10.75
CA THR A 209 2.43 5.26 11.71
C THR A 209 1.70 3.93 11.84
N ASP A 210 1.68 3.41 13.08
CA ASP A 210 1.00 2.18 13.46
C ASP A 210 -0.25 2.48 14.26
N PHE A 211 -1.36 1.83 13.92
CA PHE A 211 -2.61 1.93 14.63
C PHE A 211 -3.09 0.53 15.02
N THR A 212 -3.54 0.36 16.26
CA THR A 212 -4.11 -0.90 16.78
C THR A 212 -5.52 -0.68 17.30
N THR A 213 -5.77 0.47 17.92
CA THR A 213 -7.06 0.78 18.54
C THR A 213 -7.56 2.20 18.25
N ALA A 214 -6.66 3.11 17.88
CA ALA A 214 -7.02 4.49 17.64
C ALA A 214 -7.89 4.67 16.38
N ALA A 215 -8.66 5.76 16.39
CA ALA A 215 -9.38 6.24 15.23
C ALA A 215 -9.07 7.72 15.02
N GLY A 216 -8.89 8.13 13.77
CA GLY A 216 -8.60 9.52 13.40
C GLY A 216 -7.78 9.62 12.13
N ASN A 217 -7.13 10.77 11.94
CA ASN A 217 -6.50 11.12 10.67
C ASN A 217 -4.96 11.12 10.78
N VAL A 218 -4.27 10.85 9.68
CA VAL A 218 -2.82 11.09 9.54
C VAL A 218 -2.58 11.82 8.22
N ALA A 219 -1.93 12.98 8.29
CA ALA A 219 -1.54 13.75 7.12
C ALA A 219 -0.01 13.73 6.96
N ILE A 220 0.48 13.24 5.82
CA ILE A 220 1.90 13.18 5.47
C ILE A 220 2.07 13.93 4.15
N ASP A 221 2.59 15.16 4.23
CA ASP A 221 2.52 16.14 3.12
C ASP A 221 3.89 16.72 2.74
N GLY A 222 4.26 16.62 1.47
CA GLY A 222 5.40 17.34 0.92
C GLY A 222 6.75 16.95 1.53
N ASN A 223 6.90 15.73 2.05
CA ASN A 223 8.17 15.27 2.61
C ASN A 223 9.10 14.74 1.51
N LEU A 224 10.40 14.96 1.68
CA LEU A 224 11.44 14.31 0.90
C LEU A 224 12.09 13.21 1.75
N VAL A 225 11.81 11.95 1.43
CA VAL A 225 12.45 10.80 2.06
C VAL A 225 13.49 10.25 1.09
N HIS A 226 14.74 10.13 1.51
CA HIS A 226 15.75 9.61 0.59
C HIS A 226 16.93 8.90 1.25
N ASN A 227 17.65 8.08 0.48
CA ASN A 227 18.87 7.40 0.93
C ASN A 227 18.67 6.66 2.26
N THR A 228 17.61 5.87 2.40
CA THR A 228 17.42 5.04 3.60
C THR A 228 18.58 4.07 3.70
N ALA A 229 19.09 3.79 4.90
CA ALA A 229 20.22 2.86 5.04
C ALA A 229 19.76 1.41 4.86
N CYS A 230 18.56 1.09 5.36
CA CYS A 230 18.06 -0.27 5.43
C CYS A 230 16.55 -0.30 5.74
N GLY A 231 15.70 0.18 4.84
CA GLY A 231 14.27 0.14 5.08
C GLY A 231 13.45 1.07 4.24
N ASP A 232 12.15 1.05 4.53
CA ASP A 232 11.12 1.60 3.67
C ASP A 232 11.08 3.14 3.73
N GLY A 233 10.34 3.74 2.81
CA GLY A 233 10.12 5.18 2.80
C GLY A 233 9.08 5.60 3.83
N ILE A 234 7.80 5.38 3.51
CA ILE A 234 6.64 5.80 4.30
C ILE A 234 5.66 4.66 4.48
N ASP A 235 5.35 4.30 5.73
CA ASP A 235 4.38 3.25 6.05
C ASP A 235 3.20 3.74 6.89
N VAL A 236 1.99 3.33 6.52
CA VAL A 236 0.78 3.47 7.33
C VAL A 236 0.13 2.10 7.55
N ARG A 237 0.02 1.70 8.81
CA ARG A 237 -0.48 0.36 9.18
C ARG A 237 -1.63 0.44 10.17
N ALA A 238 -2.75 -0.18 9.83
CA ALA A 238 -3.95 -0.25 10.64
C ALA A 238 -4.26 -1.71 11.02
N HIS A 239 -4.18 -2.05 12.30
CA HIS A 239 -4.46 -3.37 12.85
C HIS A 239 -5.51 -3.32 13.96
N GLY A 240 -5.87 -4.48 14.51
CA GLY A 240 -6.84 -4.62 15.58
C GLY A 240 -8.23 -4.12 15.18
N THR A 241 -8.65 -3.03 15.82
CA THR A 241 -9.96 -2.40 15.60
C THR A 241 -9.85 -0.93 15.20
N SER A 242 -8.65 -0.49 14.77
CA SER A 242 -8.39 0.89 14.39
C SER A 242 -9.22 1.34 13.19
N ARG A 243 -9.45 2.66 13.07
CA ARG A 243 -10.14 3.29 11.94
C ARG A 243 -9.41 4.55 11.51
N VAL A 244 -8.66 4.47 10.44
CA VAL A 244 -7.67 5.48 10.07
C VAL A 244 -8.02 6.06 8.71
N HIS A 245 -8.01 7.39 8.63
CA HIS A 245 -7.95 8.10 7.35
C HIS A 245 -6.53 8.63 7.13
N ALA A 246 -5.92 8.31 6.00
CA ALA A 246 -4.53 8.67 5.72
C ALA A 246 -4.43 9.51 4.43
N ASP A 247 -3.95 10.74 4.55
CA ASP A 247 -3.67 11.61 3.41
C ASP A 247 -2.16 11.70 3.18
N LEU A 248 -1.67 11.09 2.11
CA LEU A 248 -0.28 11.11 1.68
C LEU A 248 -0.17 11.93 0.40
N THR A 249 0.24 13.19 0.52
CA THR A 249 0.23 14.14 -0.61
C THR A 249 1.61 14.69 -0.92
N GLY A 250 1.98 14.73 -2.20
CA GLY A 250 3.16 15.46 -2.67
C GLY A 250 4.51 14.97 -2.10
N ASN A 251 4.59 13.76 -1.55
CA ASN A 251 5.83 13.24 -1.01
C ASN A 251 6.76 12.77 -2.13
N ALA A 252 8.06 12.99 -1.97
CA ALA A 252 9.09 12.53 -2.88
C ALA A 252 9.99 11.50 -2.17
N LEU A 253 10.04 10.30 -2.71
CA LEU A 253 10.80 9.18 -2.17
C LEU A 253 11.90 8.81 -3.17
N ARG A 254 13.16 8.79 -2.71
CA ARG A 254 14.30 8.55 -3.59
C ARG A 254 15.35 7.62 -2.98
N ASP A 255 15.92 6.74 -3.79
CA ASP A 255 17.09 5.97 -3.38
C ASP A 255 16.84 5.16 -2.09
N ILE A 256 15.69 4.48 -2.03
CA ILE A 256 15.26 3.67 -0.88
C ILE A 256 15.92 2.29 -0.98
N ASN A 257 16.53 1.78 0.10
CA ASN A 257 17.43 0.61 0.04
C ASN A 257 16.96 -0.56 0.92
N LEU A 258 17.09 -1.78 0.37
CA LEU A 258 16.75 -3.05 1.02
C LEU A 258 17.46 -3.24 2.36
N GLY A 259 18.76 -2.97 2.37
CA GLY A 259 19.63 -3.18 3.52
C GLY A 259 19.80 -4.66 3.92
N LEU A 260 20.54 -4.90 5.01
CA LEU A 260 21.03 -6.24 5.36
C LEU A 260 19.91 -7.13 5.91
N ALA A 261 19.89 -8.38 5.45
CA ALA A 261 18.94 -9.42 5.91
C ALA A 261 17.46 -9.06 5.74
N LYS A 262 17.16 -8.20 4.76
CA LYS A 262 15.81 -7.96 4.25
C LYS A 262 15.61 -8.65 2.92
N LEU A 263 14.36 -8.94 2.61
CA LEU A 263 13.97 -9.59 1.35
C LEU A 263 13.17 -8.64 0.44
N SER A 264 12.52 -7.63 1.01
CA SER A 264 11.69 -6.65 0.29
C SER A 264 11.93 -5.21 0.80
N VAL A 265 11.65 -4.20 -0.03
CA VAL A 265 11.77 -2.77 0.29
C VAL A 265 10.75 -1.90 -0.43
N LEU A 266 9.95 -1.19 0.36
CA LEU A 266 8.86 -0.36 -0.13
C LEU A 266 9.28 1.10 -0.16
N ALA A 267 8.89 1.84 -1.19
CA ALA A 267 8.83 3.29 -1.06
C ALA A 267 7.64 3.66 -0.16
N MET A 268 6.43 3.19 -0.48
CA MET A 268 5.23 3.43 0.35
C MET A 268 4.49 2.14 0.68
N GLY A 269 4.27 1.87 1.97
CA GLY A 269 3.50 0.72 2.46
C GLY A 269 2.16 1.12 3.09
N LEU A 270 1.08 0.46 2.68
CA LEU A 270 -0.23 0.52 3.33
C LEU A 270 -0.63 -0.89 3.79
N GLN A 271 -0.94 -1.06 5.07
CA GLN A 271 -1.40 -2.34 5.60
C GLN A 271 -2.67 -2.20 6.42
N ALA A 272 -3.65 -3.07 6.20
CA ALA A 272 -4.82 -3.21 7.06
C ALA A 272 -5.03 -4.67 7.47
N GLY A 273 -5.14 -4.95 8.77
CA GLY A 273 -5.33 -6.30 9.31
C GLY A 273 -6.43 -6.42 10.36
N ASP A 274 -6.66 -7.65 10.82
CA ASP A 274 -7.66 -8.00 11.84
C ASP A 274 -9.08 -7.57 11.49
N SER A 275 -9.57 -6.46 12.05
CA SER A 275 -10.88 -5.86 11.76
C SER A 275 -10.77 -4.34 11.57
N ALA A 276 -9.55 -3.87 11.27
CA ALA A 276 -9.27 -2.47 11.08
C ALA A 276 -9.91 -1.92 9.79
N GLN A 277 -10.04 -0.60 9.74
CA GLN A 277 -10.46 0.15 8.57
C GLN A 277 -9.37 1.16 8.22
N LEU A 278 -8.89 1.13 6.98
CA LEU A 278 -7.95 2.10 6.44
C LEU A 278 -8.50 2.71 5.16
N ASP A 279 -8.80 3.99 5.19
CA ASP A 279 -9.15 4.79 4.01
C ASP A 279 -7.96 5.70 3.69
N ALA A 280 -7.32 5.56 2.52
CA ALA A 280 -6.11 6.31 2.19
C ALA A 280 -6.18 7.04 0.84
N ASN A 281 -5.69 8.28 0.83
CA ASN A 281 -5.50 9.09 -0.38
C ASN A 281 -4.00 9.28 -0.64
N LEU A 282 -3.51 8.79 -1.77
CA LEU A 282 -2.13 8.94 -2.22
C LEU A 282 -2.16 9.87 -3.44
N ILE A 283 -1.82 11.15 -3.26
CA ILE A 283 -2.02 12.16 -4.29
C ILE A 283 -0.71 12.86 -4.65
N GLY A 284 -0.30 12.78 -5.91
CA GLY A 284 0.84 13.53 -6.41
C GLY A 284 2.20 13.13 -5.82
N ASN A 285 2.35 11.89 -5.33
CA ASN A 285 3.62 11.42 -4.79
C ASN A 285 4.54 10.90 -5.91
N SER A 286 5.84 10.93 -5.64
CA SER A 286 6.86 10.38 -6.54
C SER A 286 7.73 9.36 -5.82
N GLN A 287 7.97 8.21 -6.45
CA GLN A 287 8.86 7.15 -5.99
C GLN A 287 9.90 6.88 -7.09
N ILE A 288 11.15 7.28 -6.87
CA ILE A 288 12.18 7.25 -7.91
C ILE A 288 13.43 6.53 -7.41
N GLY A 289 13.93 5.54 -8.15
CA GLY A 289 15.16 4.84 -7.78
C GLY A 289 14.96 4.03 -6.52
N ILE A 290 14.13 2.98 -6.61
CA ILE A 290 13.90 2.08 -5.48
C ILE A 290 14.82 0.88 -5.63
N ALA A 291 15.57 0.58 -4.58
CA ALA A 291 16.67 -0.38 -4.57
C ALA A 291 17.73 -0.13 -5.66
N PRO A 292 18.26 1.10 -5.87
CA PRO A 292 19.21 1.35 -6.95
C PRO A 292 20.51 0.58 -6.73
N LEU A 293 21.10 0.06 -7.81
CA LEU A 293 22.26 -0.81 -7.72
C LEU A 293 23.53 -0.03 -7.35
N GLU A 294 23.53 1.27 -7.63
CA GLU A 294 24.61 2.20 -7.40
C GLU A 294 24.82 2.49 -5.91
N THR A 295 23.77 2.36 -5.10
CA THR A 295 23.80 2.65 -3.66
C THR A 295 24.12 1.42 -2.82
N SER A 296 23.77 0.22 -3.27
CA SER A 296 24.07 -1.03 -2.57
C SER A 296 24.02 -2.26 -3.47
N PRO A 297 25.03 -3.16 -3.45
CA PRO A 297 24.96 -4.41 -4.19
C PRO A 297 23.88 -5.37 -3.68
N LEU A 298 23.44 -5.23 -2.42
CA LEU A 298 22.34 -6.04 -1.88
C LEU A 298 21.02 -5.78 -2.60
N ASN A 299 20.87 -4.59 -3.18
CA ASN A 299 19.66 -4.20 -3.85
C ASN A 299 19.36 -5.06 -5.09
N HIS A 300 20.33 -5.79 -5.65
CA HIS A 300 20.07 -6.77 -6.71
C HIS A 300 19.11 -7.91 -6.29
N LEU A 301 19.00 -8.15 -4.98
CA LEU A 301 18.17 -9.20 -4.39
C LEU A 301 16.82 -8.68 -3.90
N ALA A 302 16.60 -7.36 -3.92
CA ALA A 302 15.40 -6.75 -3.35
C ALA A 302 14.18 -7.17 -4.14
N ASP A 303 13.15 -7.64 -3.47
CA ASP A 303 11.80 -7.28 -3.88
C ASP A 303 11.67 -5.77 -3.69
N SER A 304 11.34 -5.00 -4.72
CA SER A 304 11.38 -3.53 -4.58
C SER A 304 10.13 -2.90 -5.14
N GLU A 305 9.37 -2.27 -4.26
CA GLU A 305 8.00 -1.90 -4.53
C GLU A 305 7.82 -0.38 -4.41
N GLY A 306 7.18 0.23 -5.40
CA GLY A 306 6.82 1.64 -5.34
C GLY A 306 5.75 1.89 -4.28
N VAL A 307 4.55 1.42 -4.55
CA VAL A 307 3.44 1.42 -3.59
C VAL A 307 3.03 -0.02 -3.33
N PHE A 308 3.01 -0.41 -2.06
CA PHE A 308 2.61 -1.74 -1.63
C PHE A 308 1.38 -1.65 -0.73
N ILE A 309 0.32 -2.35 -1.11
CA ILE A 309 -0.99 -2.29 -0.47
C ILE A 309 -1.37 -3.70 -0.03
N ASN A 310 -1.63 -3.87 1.27
CA ASN A 310 -1.86 -5.19 1.83
C ASN A 310 -3.04 -5.24 2.80
N ALA A 311 -4.07 -6.00 2.42
CA ALA A 311 -5.24 -6.23 3.26
C ALA A 311 -5.25 -7.68 3.79
N LEU A 312 -5.56 -7.86 5.07
CA LEU A 312 -5.51 -9.15 5.77
C LEU A 312 -6.70 -9.34 6.72
N GLY A 313 -6.91 -10.58 7.14
CA GLY A 313 -7.87 -10.90 8.20
C GLY A 313 -9.30 -10.59 7.76
N ARG A 314 -9.99 -9.66 8.42
CA ARG A 314 -11.33 -9.16 8.06
C ARG A 314 -11.32 -7.64 7.90
N ALA A 315 -10.17 -7.08 7.55
CA ALA A 315 -10.00 -5.65 7.43
C ALA A 315 -10.82 -5.08 6.25
N ARG A 316 -11.07 -3.77 6.31
CA ARG A 316 -11.51 -2.99 5.17
C ARG A 316 -10.40 -2.02 4.76
N LEU A 317 -10.09 -1.97 3.48
CA LEU A 317 -9.06 -1.08 2.94
C LEU A 317 -9.60 -0.40 1.67
N ASP A 318 -9.65 0.93 1.65
CA ASP A 318 -10.05 1.72 0.48
C ASP A 318 -8.94 2.72 0.15
N VAL A 319 -8.35 2.63 -1.04
CA VAL A 319 -7.21 3.45 -1.44
C VAL A 319 -7.53 4.17 -2.74
N ILE A 320 -7.36 5.48 -2.73
CA ILE A 320 -7.42 6.34 -3.92
C ILE A 320 -6.01 6.84 -4.20
N MET A 321 -5.51 6.55 -5.39
CA MET A 321 -4.19 6.96 -5.85
C MET A 321 -4.32 7.82 -7.11
N ASP A 322 -3.96 9.10 -7.05
CA ASP A 322 -4.09 10.04 -8.18
C ASP A 322 -2.78 10.79 -8.47
N ARG A 323 -2.41 10.89 -9.75
CA ARG A 323 -1.21 11.63 -10.22
C ARG A 323 0.09 11.19 -9.57
N ASN A 324 0.24 9.89 -9.28
CA ASN A 324 1.49 9.36 -8.73
C ASN A 324 2.44 8.96 -9.85
N GLU A 325 3.73 9.07 -9.56
CA GLU A 325 4.82 8.69 -10.46
C GLU A 325 5.74 7.68 -9.78
N PHE A 326 5.86 6.51 -10.37
CA PHE A 326 6.92 5.56 -10.06
C PHE A 326 7.90 5.47 -11.22
N ARG A 327 9.20 5.53 -10.92
CA ARG A 327 10.25 5.36 -11.93
C ARG A 327 11.51 4.67 -11.37
N ASP A 328 12.15 3.86 -12.20
CA ASP A 328 13.42 3.19 -11.88
C ASP A 328 13.28 2.24 -10.67
N GLY A 329 12.40 1.24 -10.81
CA GLY A 329 12.31 0.11 -9.89
C GLY A 329 13.37 -0.92 -10.19
N HIS A 330 14.36 -1.05 -9.31
CA HIS A 330 15.48 -1.97 -9.50
C HIS A 330 15.18 -3.31 -8.86
N GLY A 331 15.92 -3.82 -7.88
CA GLY A 331 15.54 -5.08 -7.26
C GLY A 331 15.77 -6.31 -8.13
N ASN A 332 15.02 -7.38 -7.87
CA ASN A 332 15.07 -8.68 -8.53
C ASN A 332 13.88 -8.82 -9.51
N PHE A 333 13.39 -10.04 -9.73
CA PHE A 333 12.23 -10.29 -10.60
C PHE A 333 10.93 -9.72 -10.08
N SER A 334 10.82 -9.47 -8.76
CA SER A 334 9.60 -9.08 -8.08
C SER A 334 9.48 -7.58 -7.83
N ALA A 335 10.40 -6.78 -8.38
CA ALA A 335 10.25 -5.34 -8.32
C ALA A 335 8.99 -4.86 -9.06
N ASN A 336 8.20 -4.00 -8.42
CA ASN A 336 6.95 -3.46 -8.96
C ASN A 336 6.79 -1.96 -8.72
N GLY A 337 6.07 -1.29 -9.61
CA GLY A 337 5.64 0.09 -9.38
C GLY A 337 4.45 0.17 -8.42
N LEU A 338 3.51 -0.77 -8.54
CA LEU A 338 2.38 -0.96 -7.64
C LEU A 338 2.20 -2.45 -7.38
N GLU A 339 2.17 -2.85 -6.12
CA GLU A 339 1.73 -4.17 -5.70
C GLU A 339 0.53 -4.03 -4.75
N TYR A 340 -0.57 -4.68 -5.12
CA TYR A 340 -1.79 -4.75 -4.33
C TYR A 340 -2.10 -6.21 -4.04
N VAL A 341 -1.81 -6.65 -2.81
CA VAL A 341 -1.82 -8.06 -2.45
C VAL A 341 -2.68 -8.34 -1.21
N THR A 342 -3.45 -9.42 -1.27
CA THR A 342 -4.17 -9.98 -0.13
C THR A 342 -3.68 -11.40 0.10
N THR A 343 -3.06 -11.67 1.25
CA THR A 343 -2.42 -12.99 1.50
C THR A 343 -3.23 -13.93 2.38
N SER A 344 -4.20 -13.43 3.15
CA SER A 344 -4.97 -14.26 4.09
C SER A 344 -6.29 -13.63 4.51
N GLY A 345 -7.23 -14.46 4.95
CA GLY A 345 -8.51 -14.01 5.49
C GLY A 345 -9.51 -13.55 4.44
N THR A 346 -10.55 -12.87 4.89
CA THR A 346 -11.67 -12.34 4.11
C THR A 346 -11.75 -10.80 4.13
N PRO A 347 -10.66 -10.06 3.89
CA PRO A 347 -10.76 -8.61 3.80
C PRO A 347 -11.63 -8.18 2.61
N ASP A 348 -12.17 -6.98 2.72
CA ASP A 348 -12.83 -6.27 1.63
C ASP A 348 -11.97 -5.06 1.28
N SER A 349 -11.38 -5.07 0.09
CA SER A 349 -10.41 -4.06 -0.31
C SER A 349 -10.67 -3.51 -1.72
N ARG A 350 -10.44 -2.21 -1.86
CA ARG A 350 -10.59 -1.45 -3.10
C ARG A 350 -9.39 -0.54 -3.29
N VAL A 351 -8.85 -0.56 -4.50
CA VAL A 351 -7.81 0.38 -4.94
C VAL A 351 -8.26 1.02 -6.25
N THR A 352 -8.27 2.35 -6.28
CA THR A 352 -8.54 3.13 -7.49
C THR A 352 -7.31 3.94 -7.83
N VAL A 353 -6.79 3.79 -9.05
CA VAL A 353 -5.61 4.50 -9.55
C VAL A 353 -6.01 5.35 -10.75
N THR A 354 -5.75 6.65 -10.66
CA THR A 354 -6.05 7.61 -11.72
C THR A 354 -4.82 8.43 -12.12
N ASN A 355 -4.72 8.77 -13.40
CA ASN A 355 -3.74 9.73 -13.92
C ASN A 355 -2.27 9.45 -13.49
N SER A 356 -1.92 8.18 -13.28
CA SER A 356 -0.65 7.80 -12.65
C SER A 356 0.26 7.07 -13.65
N THR A 357 1.57 7.17 -13.43
CA THR A 357 2.58 6.55 -14.29
C THR A 357 3.48 5.64 -13.48
N PHE A 358 3.71 4.44 -14.01
CA PHE A 358 4.65 3.45 -13.51
C PHE A 358 5.57 3.06 -14.64
N ASP A 359 6.86 3.29 -14.48
CA ASP A 359 7.77 3.22 -15.60
C ASP A 359 9.14 2.68 -15.22
N THR A 360 9.73 1.85 -16.07
CA THR A 360 11.07 1.30 -15.88
C THR A 360 11.16 0.47 -14.60
N VAL A 361 10.72 -0.78 -14.70
CA VAL A 361 10.64 -1.73 -13.58
C VAL A 361 11.33 -3.03 -13.97
N ARG A 362 12.13 -3.62 -13.07
CA ARG A 362 12.78 -4.91 -13.37
C ARG A 362 11.81 -6.11 -13.38
N GLY A 363 10.75 -6.07 -12.59
CA GLY A 363 9.72 -7.09 -12.53
C GLY A 363 8.44 -6.71 -13.26
N ASP A 364 7.32 -7.27 -12.81
CA ASP A 364 6.00 -6.81 -13.22
C ASP A 364 5.79 -5.35 -12.82
N ILE A 365 5.10 -4.54 -13.63
CA ILE A 365 4.94 -3.11 -13.32
C ILE A 365 3.83 -2.89 -12.30
N ILE A 366 2.68 -3.53 -12.52
CA ILE A 366 1.52 -3.49 -11.63
C ILE A 366 1.09 -4.93 -11.31
N GLU A 367 1.01 -5.24 -10.03
CA GLU A 367 0.54 -6.53 -9.52
C GLU A 367 -0.73 -6.37 -8.69
N ASN A 368 -1.74 -7.19 -9.00
CA ASN A 368 -3.00 -7.27 -8.30
C ASN A 368 -3.24 -8.71 -7.85
N TYR A 369 -2.78 -9.06 -6.66
CA TYR A 369 -2.70 -10.43 -6.17
C TYR A 369 -3.71 -10.71 -5.07
N ASN A 370 -4.85 -11.31 -5.43
CA ASN A 370 -5.73 -11.91 -4.43
C ASN A 370 -5.28 -13.36 -4.16
N LEU A 371 -4.38 -13.53 -3.19
CA LEU A 371 -3.77 -14.81 -2.81
C LEU A 371 -4.48 -15.52 -1.67
N SER A 372 -5.54 -14.94 -1.11
CA SER A 372 -6.24 -15.52 0.04
C SER A 372 -7.08 -16.74 -0.35
N ALA A 373 -6.87 -17.84 0.36
CA ALA A 373 -7.70 -19.03 0.25
C ALA A 373 -9.08 -18.89 0.94
N ASP A 374 -9.28 -17.83 1.73
CA ASP A 374 -10.40 -17.74 2.67
C ASP A 374 -11.60 -16.94 2.15
N GLY A 375 -11.50 -16.34 0.97
CA GLY A 375 -12.61 -15.61 0.33
C GLY A 375 -12.52 -14.10 0.44
N ALA A 376 -11.31 -13.56 0.27
CA ALA A 376 -11.10 -12.13 0.16
C ALA A 376 -11.83 -11.52 -1.05
N ARG A 377 -12.24 -10.26 -0.89
CA ARG A 377 -12.82 -9.43 -1.94
C ARG A 377 -11.84 -8.31 -2.26
N GLN A 378 -11.41 -8.25 -3.51
CA GLN A 378 -10.36 -7.36 -3.97
C GLN A 378 -10.83 -6.71 -5.27
N SER A 379 -10.77 -5.38 -5.34
CA SER A 379 -11.16 -4.62 -6.54
C SER A 379 -10.09 -3.60 -6.91
N LEU A 380 -9.60 -3.68 -8.15
CA LEU A 380 -8.65 -2.72 -8.71
C LEU A 380 -9.29 -1.97 -9.87
N THR A 381 -9.28 -0.64 -9.82
CA THR A 381 -9.66 0.23 -10.94
C THR A 381 -8.45 1.03 -11.39
N LEU A 382 -8.12 0.97 -12.68
CA LEU A 382 -7.08 1.75 -13.33
C LEU A 382 -7.73 2.64 -14.38
N ASP A 383 -7.61 3.97 -14.26
CA ASP A 383 -8.13 4.92 -15.25
C ASP A 383 -7.06 5.96 -15.62
N ASN A 384 -6.76 6.09 -16.91
CA ASN A 384 -5.66 6.94 -17.38
C ASN A 384 -4.32 6.58 -16.70
N VAL A 385 -4.00 5.29 -16.67
CA VAL A 385 -2.75 4.78 -16.08
C VAL A 385 -1.79 4.37 -17.18
N ARG A 386 -0.52 4.75 -17.03
CA ARG A 386 0.58 4.34 -17.90
C ARG A 386 1.50 3.38 -17.16
N ALA A 387 1.64 2.15 -17.65
CA ALA A 387 2.56 1.15 -17.11
C ALA A 387 3.50 0.65 -18.22
N HIS A 388 4.76 1.12 -18.23
CA HIS A 388 5.68 0.89 -19.35
C HIS A 388 7.08 0.45 -18.94
N ARG A 389 7.77 -0.25 -19.85
CA ARG A 389 9.19 -0.61 -19.74
C ARG A 389 9.49 -1.56 -18.58
N SER A 390 8.93 -2.76 -18.65
CA SER A 390 9.36 -3.85 -17.77
C SER A 390 10.59 -4.57 -18.34
N SER A 391 11.59 -4.84 -17.50
CA SER A 391 12.84 -5.51 -17.89
C SER A 391 13.14 -6.73 -17.02
N PHE A 392 12.64 -7.90 -17.42
CA PHE A 392 12.91 -9.16 -16.73
C PHE A 392 13.71 -10.13 -17.61
N PRO A 393 14.82 -10.74 -17.13
CA PRO A 393 15.55 -11.77 -17.88
C PRO A 393 14.80 -13.12 -17.90
N ALA A 394 13.53 -13.11 -18.32
CA ALA A 394 12.61 -14.24 -18.30
C ALA A 394 13.15 -15.49 -19.04
N GLY A 395 13.93 -15.29 -20.09
CA GLY A 395 14.47 -16.36 -20.94
C GLY A 395 15.39 -17.36 -20.24
N ALA A 396 15.92 -17.05 -19.05
CA ALA A 396 16.77 -17.96 -18.28
C ALA A 396 16.06 -18.62 -17.08
N LEU A 397 14.91 -18.09 -16.63
CA LEU A 397 14.27 -18.48 -15.36
C LEU A 397 12.79 -18.92 -15.49
N ASN A 398 12.16 -18.72 -16.65
CA ASN A 398 10.88 -19.34 -17.00
C ASN A 398 11.11 -20.85 -17.23
N PRO A 399 10.51 -21.79 -16.46
CA PRO A 399 9.19 -21.70 -15.80
C PRO A 399 9.19 -21.75 -14.25
N ILE A 400 10.24 -21.30 -13.55
CA ILE A 400 10.38 -21.54 -12.11
C ILE A 400 9.54 -20.56 -11.27
N ILE A 401 9.24 -19.36 -11.78
CA ILE A 401 8.56 -18.29 -11.02
C ILE A 401 7.14 -18.12 -11.60
N PRO A 402 6.09 -18.56 -10.88
CA PRO A 402 4.73 -18.36 -11.33
C PRO A 402 4.31 -16.89 -11.14
N ALA A 403 3.55 -16.36 -12.10
CA ALA A 403 2.95 -15.02 -12.10
C ALA A 403 3.89 -13.81 -12.25
N ASN A 404 5.16 -13.87 -11.82
CA ASN A 404 6.07 -12.73 -11.91
C ASN A 404 7.08 -12.85 -13.06
N LEU A 405 6.75 -12.26 -14.21
CA LEU A 405 7.41 -12.54 -15.49
C LEU A 405 7.90 -11.29 -16.24
N GLY A 406 7.68 -10.10 -15.68
CA GLY A 406 7.89 -8.82 -16.35
C GLY A 406 6.70 -8.34 -17.19
N SER A 407 5.47 -8.57 -16.71
CA SER A 407 4.23 -8.10 -17.32
C SER A 407 3.98 -6.62 -16.98
N CYS A 408 3.21 -5.90 -17.81
CA CYS A 408 2.83 -4.53 -17.43
C CYS A 408 1.75 -4.53 -16.34
N LEU A 409 0.79 -5.44 -16.44
CA LEU A 409 -0.25 -5.67 -15.45
C LEU A 409 -0.46 -7.17 -15.29
N VAL A 410 -0.40 -7.65 -14.05
CA VAL A 410 -0.86 -9.00 -13.69
C VAL A 410 -1.97 -8.89 -12.64
N ALA A 411 -3.06 -9.61 -12.86
CA ALA A 411 -4.13 -9.73 -11.89
C ALA A 411 -4.47 -11.19 -11.64
N THR A 412 -4.57 -11.56 -10.36
CA THR A 412 -4.83 -12.94 -9.95
C THR A 412 -6.02 -13.05 -9.01
N ASN A 413 -6.72 -14.16 -9.11
CA ASN A 413 -7.69 -14.63 -8.12
C ASN A 413 -7.34 -16.06 -7.75
N PHE A 414 -6.77 -16.24 -6.56
CA PHE A 414 -6.39 -17.55 -6.04
C PHE A 414 -7.34 -17.98 -4.94
N GLY A 415 -7.52 -19.29 -4.83
CA GLY A 415 -8.39 -19.89 -3.82
C GLY A 415 -9.75 -20.26 -4.36
N ARG A 416 -10.54 -20.95 -3.54
CA ARG A 416 -11.84 -21.51 -3.96
C ARG A 416 -13.02 -20.56 -3.75
N THR A 417 -12.82 -19.46 -3.05
CA THR A 417 -13.88 -18.53 -2.62
C THR A 417 -13.53 -17.06 -2.83
N GLY A 418 -12.35 -16.74 -3.37
CA GLY A 418 -11.89 -15.37 -3.61
C GLY A 418 -12.68 -14.67 -4.73
N HIS A 419 -12.88 -13.38 -4.58
CA HIS A 419 -13.47 -12.52 -5.61
C HIS A 419 -12.50 -11.41 -5.97
N THR A 420 -12.12 -11.35 -7.25
CA THR A 420 -11.29 -10.27 -7.80
C THR A 420 -12.03 -9.57 -8.93
N ASP A 421 -12.19 -8.25 -8.79
CA ASP A 421 -12.69 -7.36 -9.82
C ASP A 421 -11.56 -6.50 -10.38
N LEU A 422 -11.45 -6.40 -11.70
CA LEU A 422 -10.49 -5.54 -12.38
C LEU A 422 -11.20 -4.64 -13.39
N THR A 423 -11.05 -3.33 -13.27
CA THR A 423 -11.49 -2.36 -14.27
C THR A 423 -10.29 -1.59 -14.81
N VAL A 424 -10.16 -1.52 -16.13
CA VAL A 424 -9.07 -0.81 -16.81
C VAL A 424 -9.67 0.06 -17.91
N THR A 425 -9.49 1.37 -17.81
CA THR A 425 -9.99 2.35 -18.76
C THR A 425 -8.92 3.36 -19.14
N ASN A 426 -8.95 3.86 -20.38
CA ASN A 426 -8.10 4.97 -20.85
C ASN A 426 -6.59 4.75 -20.60
N SER A 427 -6.14 3.50 -20.52
CA SER A 427 -4.82 3.17 -19.99
C SER A 427 -3.86 2.71 -21.08
N SER A 428 -2.56 2.72 -20.78
CA SER A 428 -1.51 2.31 -21.72
C SER A 428 -0.49 1.38 -21.06
N PHE A 429 -0.35 0.19 -21.62
CA PHE A 429 0.56 -0.85 -21.20
C PHE A 429 1.55 -1.13 -22.33
N GLY A 430 2.86 -1.07 -22.08
CA GLY A 430 3.78 -1.46 -23.13
C GLY A 430 5.25 -1.59 -22.79
N ASP A 431 6.00 -2.11 -23.76
CA ASP A 431 7.43 -2.40 -23.64
C ASP A 431 7.73 -3.34 -22.45
N CYS A 432 6.93 -4.41 -22.31
CA CYS A 432 7.03 -5.34 -21.18
C CYS A 432 7.69 -6.66 -21.57
N SER A 433 8.46 -7.23 -20.63
CA SER A 433 9.25 -8.45 -20.82
C SER A 433 8.41 -9.74 -20.84
N ALA A 434 7.14 -9.66 -20.43
CA ALA A 434 6.17 -10.72 -20.60
C ALA A 434 4.86 -10.18 -21.21
N ASP A 435 3.75 -10.31 -20.51
CA ASP A 435 2.43 -9.98 -21.03
C ASP A 435 2.15 -8.48 -20.88
N GLY A 436 1.33 -7.91 -21.77
CA GLY A 436 0.79 -6.59 -21.55
C GLY A 436 -0.17 -6.59 -20.36
N VAL A 437 -1.18 -7.46 -20.45
CA VAL A 437 -2.12 -7.75 -19.37
C VAL A 437 -2.24 -9.27 -19.18
N GLY A 438 -1.88 -9.76 -17.99
CA GLY A 438 -2.02 -11.15 -17.57
C GLY A 438 -3.14 -11.31 -16.54
N LEU A 439 -4.11 -12.17 -16.81
CA LEU A 439 -5.23 -12.48 -15.92
C LEU A 439 -5.19 -13.96 -15.55
N ILE A 440 -5.08 -14.29 -14.26
CA ILE A 440 -4.94 -15.66 -13.78
C ILE A 440 -6.01 -15.98 -12.73
N ALA A 441 -6.97 -16.82 -13.09
CA ALA A 441 -7.85 -17.48 -12.15
C ALA A 441 -7.27 -18.86 -11.79
N TYR A 442 -6.85 -19.03 -10.53
CA TYR A 442 -6.33 -20.29 -10.03
C TYR A 442 -7.18 -20.80 -8.88
N THR A 443 -7.91 -21.87 -9.14
CA THR A 443 -8.71 -22.55 -8.14
C THR A 443 -8.02 -23.86 -7.75
N PRO A 444 -7.43 -23.99 -6.55
CA PRO A 444 -6.78 -25.23 -6.09
C PRO A 444 -7.80 -26.37 -5.95
N THR A 445 -7.37 -27.63 -5.97
CA THR A 445 -8.28 -28.78 -5.80
C THR A 445 -9.00 -28.75 -4.45
N GLY A 446 -10.25 -29.22 -4.40
CA GLY A 446 -11.06 -29.22 -3.19
C GLY A 446 -12.31 -30.09 -3.29
N SER A 447 -12.96 -30.36 -2.16
CA SER A 447 -14.03 -31.37 -2.02
C SER A 447 -15.43 -30.91 -2.41
N GLY A 448 -15.67 -29.61 -2.56
CA GLY A 448 -16.96 -29.04 -2.98
C GLY A 448 -16.74 -27.97 -4.04
N PRO A 449 -17.77 -27.56 -4.81
CA PRO A 449 -17.61 -26.61 -5.92
C PRO A 449 -17.00 -25.29 -5.45
N ALA A 450 -16.16 -24.68 -6.29
CA ALA A 450 -15.64 -23.35 -6.00
C ALA A 450 -16.75 -22.30 -6.17
N THR A 451 -16.59 -21.18 -5.48
CA THR A 451 -17.35 -19.93 -5.69
C THR A 451 -16.42 -18.79 -6.11
N ALA A 452 -15.19 -19.11 -6.50
CA ALA A 452 -14.18 -18.15 -6.89
C ALA A 452 -14.59 -17.39 -8.16
N GLU A 453 -14.40 -16.07 -8.16
CA GLU A 453 -14.75 -15.19 -9.26
C GLU A 453 -13.59 -14.29 -9.65
N LEU A 454 -13.28 -14.26 -10.94
CA LEU A 454 -12.45 -13.23 -11.55
C LEU A 454 -13.29 -12.52 -12.61
N VAL A 455 -13.59 -11.25 -12.36
CA VAL A 455 -14.35 -10.40 -13.27
C VAL A 455 -13.48 -9.26 -13.75
N PHE A 456 -13.52 -8.96 -15.06
CA PHE A 456 -12.74 -7.87 -15.62
C PHE A 456 -13.48 -7.07 -16.69
N ASP A 457 -13.13 -5.79 -16.82
CA ASP A 457 -13.58 -4.89 -17.87
C ASP A 457 -12.39 -4.05 -18.34
N ILE A 458 -11.96 -4.25 -19.58
CA ILE A 458 -10.82 -3.55 -20.19
C ILE A 458 -11.31 -2.79 -21.41
N ARG A 459 -11.24 -1.47 -21.36
CA ARG A 459 -11.66 -0.63 -22.48
C ARG A 459 -10.83 0.60 -22.71
N ASP A 460 -10.91 1.14 -23.92
CA ASP A 460 -10.24 2.39 -24.31
C ASP A 460 -8.74 2.35 -23.98
N THR A 461 -8.10 1.21 -24.21
CA THR A 461 -6.76 0.89 -23.69
C THR A 461 -5.81 0.53 -24.83
N THR A 462 -4.54 0.89 -24.69
CA THR A 462 -3.47 0.47 -25.62
C THR A 462 -2.55 -0.53 -24.94
N ILE A 463 -2.30 -1.65 -25.61
CA ILE A 463 -1.35 -2.69 -25.21
C ILE A 463 -0.37 -2.89 -26.35
N ALA A 464 0.90 -2.52 -26.16
CA ALA A 464 1.88 -2.50 -27.25
C ALA A 464 3.28 -2.99 -26.83
N GLY A 465 4.01 -3.62 -27.76
CA GLY A 465 5.45 -3.90 -27.56
C GLY A 465 5.75 -4.94 -26.48
N THR A 466 4.94 -5.99 -26.38
CA THR A 466 5.09 -7.02 -25.32
C THR A 466 5.91 -8.21 -25.81
N ALA A 467 6.79 -8.75 -24.98
CA ALA A 467 7.67 -9.86 -25.37
C ALA A 467 7.00 -11.24 -25.26
N ALA A 468 5.91 -11.39 -24.50
CA ALA A 468 5.08 -12.59 -24.50
C ALA A 468 3.76 -12.36 -25.25
N ASN A 469 2.67 -11.99 -24.57
CA ASN A 469 1.37 -11.79 -25.22
C ASN A 469 0.87 -10.36 -25.00
N GLY A 470 -0.06 -9.89 -25.83
CA GLY A 470 -0.78 -8.65 -25.56
C GLY A 470 -1.68 -8.82 -24.34
N LEU A 471 -2.71 -9.64 -24.50
CA LEU A 471 -3.61 -10.08 -23.43
C LEU A 471 -3.49 -11.59 -23.22
N ASN A 472 -3.31 -12.03 -21.98
CA ASN A 472 -3.20 -13.44 -21.61
C ASN A 472 -4.19 -13.78 -20.49
N ILE A 473 -5.16 -14.65 -20.77
CA ILE A 473 -6.20 -15.06 -19.82
C ILE A 473 -6.04 -16.55 -19.52
N ILE A 474 -5.81 -16.88 -18.26
CA ILE A 474 -5.54 -18.24 -17.80
C ILE A 474 -6.56 -18.62 -16.74
N ASN A 475 -7.28 -19.72 -16.97
CA ASN A 475 -8.09 -20.40 -15.97
C ASN A 475 -7.52 -21.78 -15.66
N ILE A 476 -7.27 -22.04 -14.37
CA ILE A 476 -6.77 -23.32 -13.85
C ILE A 476 -7.68 -23.78 -12.72
N GLY A 477 -8.20 -25.01 -12.85
CA GLY A 477 -9.12 -25.59 -11.87
C GLY A 477 -10.58 -25.23 -12.14
N ASP A 478 -11.44 -25.45 -11.14
CA ASP A 478 -12.90 -25.36 -11.26
C ASP A 478 -13.48 -23.99 -10.86
N THR A 479 -12.82 -22.89 -11.25
CA THR A 479 -13.28 -21.52 -11.01
C THR A 479 -14.76 -21.35 -11.39
N ALA A 480 -15.54 -20.75 -10.49
CA ALA A 480 -17.00 -20.64 -10.65
C ALA A 480 -17.39 -19.66 -11.75
N THR A 481 -16.72 -18.51 -11.78
CA THR A 481 -16.93 -17.43 -12.75
C THR A 481 -15.59 -16.87 -13.20
N LEU A 482 -15.30 -16.97 -14.50
CA LEU A 482 -14.31 -16.13 -15.15
C LEU A 482 -15.02 -15.36 -16.27
N ARG A 483 -15.26 -14.07 -16.04
CA ARG A 483 -16.04 -13.26 -16.98
C ARG A 483 -15.38 -11.93 -17.25
N GLY A 484 -15.38 -11.47 -18.49
CA GLY A 484 -15.04 -10.08 -18.73
C GLY A 484 -15.33 -9.55 -20.11
N THR A 485 -15.11 -8.25 -20.25
CA THR A 485 -15.28 -7.51 -21.51
C THR A 485 -13.95 -6.91 -21.93
N VAL A 486 -13.66 -6.97 -23.23
CA VAL A 486 -12.54 -6.27 -23.85
C VAL A 486 -13.05 -5.50 -25.06
N GLU A 487 -13.01 -4.17 -25.03
CA GLU A 487 -13.59 -3.32 -26.06
C GLU A 487 -12.77 -2.05 -26.29
N ARG A 488 -12.71 -1.53 -27.53
CA ARG A 488 -11.97 -0.32 -27.90
C ARG A 488 -10.51 -0.38 -27.42
N THR A 489 -9.92 -1.56 -27.51
CA THR A 489 -8.54 -1.83 -27.11
C THR A 489 -7.68 -2.01 -28.35
N ASP A 490 -6.53 -1.34 -28.38
CA ASP A 490 -5.48 -1.53 -29.39
C ASP A 490 -4.45 -2.51 -28.85
N ILE A 491 -4.27 -3.64 -29.53
CA ILE A 491 -3.25 -4.63 -29.21
C ILE A 491 -2.31 -4.78 -30.41
N SER A 492 -1.06 -4.40 -30.24
CA SER A 492 -0.07 -4.39 -31.32
C SER A 492 1.32 -4.80 -30.84
N ALA A 493 2.17 -5.23 -31.77
CA ALA A 493 3.58 -5.50 -31.52
C ALA A 493 3.88 -6.45 -30.33
N ALA A 494 2.94 -7.34 -29.97
CA ALA A 494 3.28 -8.49 -29.13
C ALA A 494 4.27 -9.38 -29.89
N GLN A 495 5.14 -10.16 -29.23
CA GLN A 495 6.01 -11.14 -29.90
C GLN A 495 5.38 -12.54 -29.99
N GLY A 496 4.53 -12.91 -29.04
CA GLY A 496 3.75 -14.15 -29.02
C GLY A 496 2.35 -13.97 -29.61
N SER A 497 1.31 -14.07 -28.78
CA SER A 497 -0.08 -13.88 -29.23
C SER A 497 -0.57 -12.46 -28.93
N LEU A 498 -1.43 -11.91 -29.77
CA LEU A 498 -2.14 -10.67 -29.43
C LEU A 498 -3.12 -10.92 -28.29
N ILE A 499 -3.91 -12.00 -28.43
CA ILE A 499 -4.82 -12.48 -27.40
C ILE A 499 -4.56 -13.96 -27.23
N ARG A 500 -4.33 -14.35 -25.97
CA ARG A 500 -4.19 -15.72 -25.56
C ARG A 500 -5.22 -16.07 -24.51
N THR A 501 -5.90 -17.21 -24.67
CA THR A 501 -6.70 -17.81 -23.60
C THR A 501 -6.31 -19.26 -23.37
N ARG A 502 -6.19 -19.64 -22.10
CA ARG A 502 -5.97 -21.02 -21.68
C ARG A 502 -7.00 -21.39 -20.63
N ASN A 503 -7.57 -22.58 -20.77
CA ASN A 503 -8.52 -23.09 -19.81
C ASN A 503 -8.25 -24.57 -19.54
N SER A 504 -7.91 -24.90 -18.30
CA SER A 504 -7.63 -26.28 -17.85
C SER A 504 -8.56 -26.78 -16.75
N GLY A 505 -9.75 -26.21 -16.63
CA GLY A 505 -10.82 -26.68 -15.74
C GLY A 505 -12.06 -25.79 -15.75
N GLY A 506 -13.12 -26.17 -15.05
CA GLY A 506 -14.36 -25.37 -14.97
C GLY A 506 -15.10 -25.23 -16.32
N THR A 507 -16.31 -24.65 -16.28
CA THR A 507 -17.19 -24.55 -17.46
C THR A 507 -17.63 -23.12 -17.79
N ASN A 508 -17.32 -22.14 -16.93
CA ASN A 508 -17.91 -20.81 -16.98
C ASN A 508 -16.87 -19.74 -17.28
N VAL A 509 -16.15 -19.91 -18.40
CA VAL A 509 -15.27 -18.87 -18.95
C VAL A 509 -16.01 -18.16 -20.08
N ALA A 510 -16.40 -16.91 -19.86
CA ALA A 510 -17.15 -16.10 -20.82
C ALA A 510 -16.45 -14.76 -21.02
N VAL A 511 -15.92 -14.52 -22.22
CA VAL A 511 -15.23 -13.26 -22.55
C VAL A 511 -15.90 -12.63 -23.75
N GLU A 512 -16.38 -11.41 -23.56
CA GLU A 512 -17.02 -10.60 -24.60
C GLU A 512 -15.96 -9.71 -25.24
N PHE A 513 -15.87 -9.78 -26.57
CA PHE A 513 -14.90 -8.99 -27.34
C PHE A 513 -15.64 -8.01 -28.25
N GLY A 514 -15.48 -6.72 -27.97
CA GLY A 514 -16.00 -5.63 -28.76
C GLY A 514 -15.08 -5.24 -29.94
N PRO A 515 -15.37 -4.12 -30.62
CA PRO A 515 -14.49 -3.55 -31.63
C PRO A 515 -13.15 -3.12 -31.04
N GLY A 516 -12.10 -3.05 -31.85
CA GLY A 516 -10.77 -2.60 -31.42
C GLY A 516 -9.77 -2.58 -32.55
N THR A 517 -8.48 -2.59 -32.22
CA THR A 517 -7.38 -2.58 -33.19
C THR A 517 -6.44 -3.74 -32.92
N LEU A 518 -6.05 -4.47 -33.96
CA LEU A 518 -5.06 -5.54 -33.91
C LEU A 518 -3.96 -5.24 -34.92
N GLU A 519 -2.72 -5.06 -34.47
CA GLU A 519 -1.56 -4.73 -35.33
C GLU A 519 -1.82 -3.54 -36.26
N GLY A 520 -2.46 -2.48 -35.73
CA GLY A 520 -2.81 -1.28 -36.47
C GLY A 520 -4.03 -1.42 -37.40
N ALA A 521 -4.64 -2.60 -37.51
CA ALA A 521 -5.88 -2.81 -38.27
C ALA A 521 -7.11 -2.76 -37.36
N ALA A 522 -8.06 -1.87 -37.66
CA ALA A 522 -9.34 -1.84 -36.96
C ALA A 522 -10.15 -3.12 -37.27
N VAL A 523 -10.70 -3.74 -36.23
CA VAL A 523 -11.53 -4.94 -36.33
C VAL A 523 -12.87 -4.72 -35.61
N PRO A 524 -14.00 -5.20 -36.17
CA PRO A 524 -15.30 -5.07 -35.52
C PRO A 524 -15.44 -5.94 -34.27
N CYS A 525 -14.61 -6.99 -34.16
CA CYS A 525 -14.52 -7.84 -32.98
C CYS A 525 -13.05 -8.23 -32.76
N LEU A 526 -12.54 -8.01 -31.55
CA LEU A 526 -11.18 -8.40 -31.16
C LEU A 526 -10.96 -9.92 -31.18
N ALA A 527 -12.04 -10.71 -31.10
CA ALA A 527 -12.00 -12.17 -31.29
C ALA A 527 -12.12 -12.63 -32.75
N SER A 528 -12.07 -11.72 -33.72
CA SER A 528 -12.10 -12.07 -35.14
C SER A 528 -10.89 -12.93 -35.54
N THR A 529 -10.96 -13.59 -36.68
CA THR A 529 -9.88 -14.47 -37.14
C THR A 529 -8.61 -13.66 -37.46
N HIS A 530 -7.64 -13.70 -36.56
CA HIS A 530 -6.28 -13.20 -36.76
C HIS A 530 -5.28 -14.34 -36.49
N PRO A 531 -4.20 -14.50 -37.27
CA PRO A 531 -3.26 -15.63 -37.12
C PRO A 531 -2.52 -15.68 -35.77
N ARG A 532 -2.56 -14.58 -35.01
CA ARG A 532 -1.91 -14.43 -33.69
C ARG A 532 -2.88 -14.41 -32.52
N ILE A 533 -4.10 -14.90 -32.74
CA ILE A 533 -5.08 -15.13 -31.69
C ILE A 533 -5.07 -16.63 -31.35
N ASP A 534 -4.70 -16.94 -30.11
CA ASP A 534 -4.63 -18.30 -29.55
C ASP A 534 -5.70 -18.44 -28.47
N MET A 535 -6.89 -18.90 -28.83
CA MET A 535 -8.00 -19.03 -27.88
C MET A 535 -8.42 -20.48 -27.69
N ALA A 536 -8.55 -20.88 -26.42
CA ALA A 536 -9.11 -22.18 -26.06
C ALA A 536 -10.57 -22.34 -26.57
N ASP A 537 -10.92 -23.55 -27.00
CA ASP A 537 -12.25 -23.89 -27.52
C ASP A 537 -13.36 -23.78 -26.46
N SER A 538 -13.00 -23.91 -25.18
CA SER A 538 -13.94 -23.89 -24.05
C SER A 538 -14.29 -22.49 -23.56
N VAL A 539 -13.74 -21.43 -24.18
CA VAL A 539 -14.11 -20.05 -23.87
C VAL A 539 -15.30 -19.64 -24.73
N ILE A 540 -16.41 -19.26 -24.08
CA ILE A 540 -17.58 -18.71 -24.77
C ILE A 540 -17.22 -17.31 -25.25
N ARG A 541 -17.33 -17.10 -26.57
CA ARG A 541 -17.02 -15.84 -27.24
C ARG A 541 -18.32 -15.22 -27.72
N SER A 542 -18.54 -13.96 -27.39
CA SER A 542 -19.55 -13.12 -28.03
C SER A 542 -18.86 -11.95 -28.73
N CYS A 543 -19.27 -11.71 -29.97
CA CYS A 543 -19.06 -10.46 -30.69
C CYS A 543 -20.45 -9.83 -30.81
N PRO A 544 -20.68 -8.61 -30.32
CA PRO A 544 -21.95 -7.92 -30.50
C PRO A 544 -22.25 -7.55 -31.96
#